data_AF-A0A0A6YW30-F1
#
_entry.id   AF-A0A0A6YW30-F1
#
_cell.length_a   1.000
_cell.length_b   1.000
_cell.length_c   1.000
_cell.angle_alpha   90.00
_cell.angle_beta   90.00
_cell.angle_gamma   90.00
#
_symmetry.space_group_name_H-M   'P 1'
#
loop_
_entity.id
_entity.type
_entity.pdbx_description
1 polymer ?
#
loop_
_entity_poly.entity_id
_entity_poly.type
_entity_poly.pdbx_seq_one_letter_code
_entity_poly.pdbx_strand_id
1 'polypeptide(L)'
;MVPVRGARQWQPDIEWAEQFSGAVMYPSKETAHWKPPPWNDVDILKEKAVTNMTLNFGPQHPAAHGVLRLVLELSGEMVRKCDPHIGLLHRGTEKLIEYKTYLQALPYFDRLDYVSMMCNEQAYSIAVEKLLNIQPPPRAQWIRVLFGEITRILNHIMAVTTHALDIGAMTPFFWMFEEREKMFEFYERVSGARMHAAYIRPGGVHQDLPLGLLDDIYEFSKNFSLRIDEV
;
A
#
# COMPACT_ATOMS: atom_id res chain seq x y z
N MET A 1 18.71 80.14 -60.91
CA MET A 1 19.82 79.27 -60.48
C MET A 1 19.93 79.35 -58.96
N VAL A 2 19.38 78.35 -58.25
CA VAL A 2 19.56 78.20 -56.80
C VAL A 2 20.95 77.58 -56.59
N PRO A 3 21.81 78.12 -55.72
CA PRO A 3 23.16 77.59 -55.56
C PRO A 3 23.07 76.18 -54.97
N VAL A 4 23.53 75.18 -55.75
CA VAL A 4 23.77 73.81 -55.29
C VAL A 4 24.99 73.87 -54.36
N ARG A 5 24.77 74.23 -53.10
CA ARG A 5 25.77 74.05 -52.04
C ARG A 5 25.96 72.55 -51.87
N GLY A 6 27.15 72.04 -52.16
CA GLY A 6 27.53 70.62 -52.05
C GLY A 6 27.58 70.06 -50.62
N ALA A 7 26.70 70.53 -49.73
CA ALA A 7 26.49 69.96 -48.41
C ALA A 7 25.36 68.92 -48.51
N ARG A 8 25.64 67.69 -48.04
CA ARG A 8 24.63 66.62 -47.97
C ARG A 8 23.53 67.02 -46.97
N GLN A 9 22.28 66.65 -47.26
CA GLN A 9 21.16 66.87 -46.33
C GLN A 9 21.45 66.15 -45.01
N TRP A 10 21.24 66.85 -43.89
CA TRP A 10 21.41 66.27 -42.56
C TRP A 10 20.44 65.09 -42.39
N GLN A 11 20.98 63.96 -41.94
CA GLN A 11 20.22 62.79 -41.53
C GLN A 11 20.46 62.59 -40.04
N PRO A 12 19.46 62.12 -39.29
CA PRO A 12 19.65 61.71 -37.91
C PRO A 12 20.82 60.75 -37.77
N ASP A 13 21.68 61.03 -36.80
CA ASP A 13 22.69 60.11 -36.30
C ASP A 13 22.07 59.14 -35.28
N ILE A 14 22.85 58.14 -34.85
CA ILE A 14 22.42 57.14 -33.87
C ILE A 14 22.05 57.82 -32.55
N GLU A 15 22.79 58.86 -32.15
CA GLU A 15 22.53 59.66 -30.95
C GLU A 15 21.16 60.34 -31.01
N TRP A 16 20.77 60.91 -32.15
CA TRP A 16 19.44 61.47 -32.35
C TRP A 16 18.33 60.40 -32.25
N ALA A 17 18.55 59.21 -32.78
CA ALA A 17 17.56 58.12 -32.74
C ALA A 17 17.37 57.52 -31.34
N GLU A 18 18.45 57.37 -30.56
CA GLU A 18 18.40 56.81 -29.20
C GLU A 18 17.55 57.66 -28.25
N GLN A 19 17.50 58.98 -28.45
CA GLN A 19 16.65 59.90 -27.68
C GLN A 19 15.15 59.55 -27.76
N PHE A 20 14.70 58.89 -28.83
CA PHE A 20 13.30 58.47 -29.02
C PHE A 20 13.03 57.00 -28.67
N SER A 21 14.08 56.22 -28.34
CA SER A 21 13.97 54.78 -28.06
C SER A 21 13.75 54.43 -26.59
N GLY A 22 13.78 55.41 -25.70
CA GLY A 22 13.56 55.22 -24.26
C GLY A 22 12.11 54.89 -23.92
N ALA A 23 11.87 54.47 -22.67
CA ALA A 23 10.52 54.23 -22.16
C ALA A 23 9.68 55.52 -22.10
N VAL A 24 10.33 56.68 -21.93
CA VAL A 24 9.70 58.01 -21.87
C VAL A 24 10.56 59.02 -22.62
N MET A 25 9.91 60.07 -23.13
CA MET A 25 10.58 61.15 -23.88
C MET A 25 11.49 62.03 -23.00
N TYR A 26 11.14 62.22 -21.72
CA TYR A 26 11.90 63.05 -20.78
C TYR A 26 12.16 62.29 -19.47
N PRO A 27 13.34 61.67 -19.30
CA PRO A 27 13.67 60.93 -18.09
C PRO A 27 13.83 61.86 -16.87
N SER A 28 13.07 61.59 -15.80
CA SER A 28 13.23 62.23 -14.49
C SER A 28 13.85 61.25 -13.48
N LYS A 29 14.19 61.72 -12.27
CA LYS A 29 14.64 60.85 -11.18
C LYS A 29 13.61 59.77 -10.82
N GLU A 30 12.33 60.06 -11.05
CA GLU A 30 11.23 59.15 -10.78
C GLU A 30 11.10 58.09 -11.88
N THR A 31 11.25 58.46 -13.16
CA THR A 31 11.04 57.54 -14.30
C THR A 31 12.29 56.75 -14.69
N ALA A 32 13.41 56.92 -13.98
CA ALA A 32 14.68 56.27 -14.29
C ALA A 32 14.65 54.73 -14.24
N HIS A 33 13.66 54.16 -13.54
CA HIS A 33 13.50 52.70 -13.40
C HIS A 33 12.64 52.07 -14.51
N TRP A 34 12.01 52.87 -15.38
CA TRP A 34 11.16 52.37 -16.46
C TRP A 34 12.01 51.89 -17.63
N LYS A 35 11.84 50.62 -17.99
CA LYS A 35 12.47 50.01 -19.15
C LYS A 35 11.47 50.01 -20.30
N PRO A 36 11.93 50.13 -21.56
CA PRO A 36 11.04 49.95 -22.69
C PRO A 36 10.42 48.53 -22.63
N PRO A 37 9.16 48.38 -23.08
CA PRO A 37 8.53 47.08 -23.12
C PRO A 37 9.31 46.13 -24.04
N PRO A 38 9.21 44.81 -23.81
CA PRO A 38 9.77 43.84 -24.74
C PRO A 38 9.09 43.97 -26.11
N TRP A 39 9.85 43.76 -27.19
CA TRP A 39 9.35 43.96 -28.57
C TRP A 39 8.13 43.11 -28.97
N ASN A 40 7.91 41.99 -28.27
CA ASN A 40 6.79 41.09 -28.49
C ASN A 40 5.60 41.35 -27.55
N ASP A 41 5.67 42.38 -26.69
CA ASP A 41 4.68 42.71 -25.65
C ASP A 41 4.34 41.54 -24.70
N VAL A 42 5.20 40.51 -24.66
CA VAL A 42 5.06 39.37 -23.75
C VAL A 42 6.13 39.49 -22.69
N ASP A 43 5.69 39.86 -21.48
CA ASP A 43 6.54 39.74 -20.30
C ASP A 43 6.99 38.30 -20.11
N ILE A 44 8.24 38.13 -19.68
CA ILE A 44 8.73 36.81 -19.30
C ILE A 44 7.87 36.32 -18.14
N LEU A 45 7.04 35.31 -18.39
CA LEU A 45 6.22 34.69 -17.38
C LEU A 45 7.16 34.18 -16.28
N LYS A 46 7.05 34.78 -15.09
CA LYS A 46 7.65 34.18 -13.91
C LYS A 46 6.81 32.94 -13.62
N GLU A 47 7.27 31.79 -14.09
CA GLU A 47 6.75 30.50 -13.66
C GLU A 47 6.90 30.42 -12.14
N LYS A 48 5.84 30.80 -11.41
CA LYS A 48 5.71 30.40 -10.03
C LYS A 48 5.46 28.91 -10.09
N ALA A 49 6.50 28.12 -9.85
CA ALA A 49 6.37 26.68 -9.68
C ALA A 49 5.37 26.45 -8.54
N VAL A 50 4.12 26.16 -8.89
CA VAL A 50 3.13 25.70 -7.93
C VAL A 50 3.59 24.31 -7.55
N THR A 51 4.21 24.20 -6.37
CA THR A 51 4.65 22.91 -5.85
C THR A 51 3.41 22.08 -5.56
N ASN A 52 3.39 20.84 -6.06
CA ASN A 52 2.36 19.86 -5.71
C ASN A 52 2.28 19.72 -4.19
N MET A 53 1.08 19.51 -3.67
CA MET A 53 0.88 19.34 -2.24
C MET A 53 1.46 17.99 -1.82
N THR A 54 2.35 18.00 -0.84
CA THR A 54 2.86 16.78 -0.22
C THR A 54 2.03 16.47 1.03
N LEU A 55 1.33 15.33 1.00
CA LEU A 55 0.54 14.84 2.13
C LEU A 55 1.23 13.63 2.73
N ASN A 56 1.51 13.70 4.04
CA ASN A 56 2.07 12.58 4.79
C ASN A 56 0.93 11.88 5.54
N PHE A 57 0.46 10.78 4.98
CA PHE A 57 -0.50 9.91 5.63
C PHE A 57 0.23 9.05 6.66
N GLY A 58 0.04 9.40 7.93
CA GLY A 58 0.75 8.80 9.05
C GLY A 58 0.23 7.41 9.45
N PRO A 59 1.01 6.66 10.26
CA PRO A 59 0.72 5.28 10.64
C PRO A 59 -0.47 5.11 11.62
N GLN A 60 -1.04 6.19 12.13
CA GLN A 60 -2.12 6.14 13.12
C GLN A 60 -3.51 6.00 12.48
N HIS A 61 -3.63 6.28 11.18
CA HIS A 61 -4.94 6.39 10.55
C HIS A 61 -5.60 5.01 10.39
N PRO A 62 -6.90 4.85 10.73
CA PRO A 62 -7.61 3.57 10.63
C PRO A 62 -7.51 2.91 9.25
N ALA A 63 -7.61 3.69 8.17
CA ALA A 63 -7.48 3.22 6.78
C ALA A 63 -6.08 2.68 6.39
N ALA A 64 -5.11 2.66 7.32
CA ALA A 64 -3.80 2.04 7.10
C ALA A 64 -3.80 0.53 7.40
N HIS A 65 -4.85 -0.03 8.01
CA HIS A 65 -4.98 -1.46 8.39
C HIS A 65 -3.74 -2.05 9.05
N GLY A 66 -3.17 -1.28 9.98
CA GLY A 66 -1.89 -1.57 10.61
C GLY A 66 -1.00 -0.34 10.57
N VAL A 67 0.29 -0.55 10.32
CA VAL A 67 1.31 0.50 10.33
C VAL A 67 1.84 0.71 8.92
N LEU A 68 1.22 1.62 8.19
CA LEU A 68 1.65 2.07 6.86
C LEU A 68 1.78 3.58 6.85
N ARG A 69 2.89 4.08 6.33
CA ARG A 69 3.10 5.51 6.08
C ARG A 69 3.12 5.74 4.56
N LEU A 70 2.25 6.60 4.06
CA LEU A 70 2.23 6.99 2.65
C LEU A 70 2.62 8.46 2.51
N VAL A 71 3.66 8.74 1.74
CA VAL A 71 3.98 10.11 1.31
C VAL A 71 3.39 10.29 -0.08
N LEU A 72 2.35 11.12 -0.17
CA LEU A 72 1.58 11.37 -1.38
C LEU A 72 1.95 12.73 -1.95
N GLU A 73 2.28 12.77 -3.24
CA GLU A 73 2.34 14.01 -4.01
C GLU A 73 1.04 14.17 -4.79
N LEU A 74 0.28 15.19 -4.43
CA LEU A 74 -1.07 15.43 -4.94
C LEU A 74 -1.10 16.67 -5.85
N SER A 75 -1.81 16.53 -6.96
CA SER A 75 -2.16 17.63 -7.87
C SER A 75 -3.68 17.80 -7.81
N GLY A 76 -4.14 18.59 -6.84
CA GLY A 76 -5.56 18.62 -6.46
C GLY A 76 -6.00 17.26 -5.88
N GLU A 77 -7.02 16.65 -6.47
CA GLU A 77 -7.55 15.33 -6.08
C GLU A 77 -6.77 14.17 -6.71
N MET A 78 -5.93 14.44 -7.71
CA MET A 78 -5.20 13.41 -8.45
C MET A 78 -3.86 13.10 -7.78
N VAL A 79 -3.58 11.81 -7.58
CA VAL A 79 -2.28 11.34 -7.09
C VAL A 79 -1.26 11.36 -8.23
N ARG A 80 -0.18 12.12 -8.06
CA ARG A 80 0.97 12.12 -8.99
C ARG A 80 1.98 11.05 -8.64
N LYS A 81 2.29 10.93 -7.35
CA LYS A 81 3.25 9.98 -6.81
C LYS A 81 2.79 9.50 -5.44
N CYS A 82 3.03 8.23 -5.14
CA CYS A 82 2.79 7.64 -3.84
C CYS A 82 4.03 6.83 -3.46
N ASP A 83 4.69 7.23 -2.36
CA ASP A 83 5.83 6.53 -1.79
C ASP A 83 5.39 5.81 -0.50
N PRO A 84 5.15 4.48 -0.54
CA PRO A 84 4.82 3.71 0.64
C PRO A 84 6.07 3.38 1.45
N HIS A 85 6.19 3.98 2.64
CA HIS A 85 7.21 3.63 3.61
C HIS A 85 6.73 2.45 4.46
N ILE A 86 7.25 1.27 4.13
CA ILE A 86 7.06 0.03 4.89
C ILE A 86 8.24 -0.23 5.85
N GLY A 87 8.10 -1.24 6.72
CA GLY A 87 9.16 -1.65 7.64
C GLY A 87 8.96 -1.23 9.10
N LEU A 88 7.88 -0.50 9.41
CA LEU A 88 7.49 -0.19 10.79
C LEU A 88 7.17 -1.44 11.62
N LEU A 89 6.76 -2.52 10.96
CA LEU A 89 6.55 -3.85 11.55
C LEU A 89 7.69 -4.84 11.24
N HIS A 90 8.86 -4.36 10.81
CA HIS A 90 10.01 -5.23 10.61
C HIS A 90 10.52 -5.75 11.95
N ARG A 91 10.53 -7.08 12.11
CA ARG A 91 10.87 -7.77 13.36
C ARG A 91 12.18 -8.58 13.28
N GLY A 92 12.92 -8.50 12.17
CA GLY A 92 14.13 -9.32 11.96
C GLY A 92 13.88 -10.82 12.04
N THR A 93 12.71 -11.29 11.57
CA THR A 93 12.25 -12.69 11.73
C THR A 93 13.22 -13.69 11.10
N GLU A 94 13.72 -13.42 9.89
CA GLU A 94 14.71 -14.26 9.21
C GLU A 94 15.98 -14.44 10.05
N LYS A 95 16.45 -13.36 10.70
CA LYS A 95 17.65 -13.40 11.54
C LYS A 95 17.43 -14.22 12.81
N LEU A 96 16.23 -14.16 13.39
CA LEU A 96 15.87 -14.97 14.55
C LEU A 96 15.75 -16.45 14.20
N ILE A 97 15.34 -16.77 12.98
CA ILE A 97 15.22 -18.15 12.48
C ILE A 97 16.62 -18.78 12.34
N GLU A 98 17.64 -18.04 11.90
CA GLU A 98 19.02 -18.54 11.80
C GLU A 98 19.57 -19.09 13.13
N TYR A 99 19.16 -18.50 14.25
CA TYR A 99 19.61 -18.90 15.59
C TYR A 99 18.76 -20.00 16.23
N LYS A 100 17.77 -20.54 15.52
CA LYS A 100 16.80 -21.51 16.05
C LYS A 100 16.76 -22.79 15.21
N THR A 101 16.35 -23.88 15.85
CA THR A 101 16.16 -25.16 15.16
C THR A 101 14.87 -25.15 14.34
N TYR A 102 14.73 -26.07 13.38
CA TYR A 102 13.55 -26.13 12.49
C TYR A 102 12.21 -26.17 13.23
N LEU A 103 12.11 -26.91 14.34
CA LEU A 103 10.88 -27.00 15.13
C LEU A 103 10.63 -25.71 15.92
N GLN A 104 11.68 -25.07 16.44
CA GLN A 104 11.57 -23.80 17.15
C GLN A 104 11.30 -22.62 16.21
N ALA A 105 11.66 -22.74 14.93
CA ALA A 105 11.40 -21.75 13.91
C ALA A 105 9.95 -21.78 13.39
N LEU A 106 9.24 -22.91 13.52
CA LEU A 106 7.86 -23.08 13.04
C LEU A 106 6.91 -21.94 13.44
N PRO A 107 6.83 -21.51 14.73
CA PRO A 107 5.87 -20.49 15.14
C PRO A 107 6.17 -19.07 14.61
N TYR A 108 7.33 -18.86 13.98
CA TYR A 108 7.58 -17.60 13.27
C TYR A 108 6.78 -17.52 11.98
N PHE A 109 6.59 -18.64 11.27
CA PHE A 109 5.85 -18.69 10.02
C PHE A 109 4.35 -18.43 10.24
N ASP A 110 3.78 -18.89 11.36
CA ASP A 110 2.41 -18.55 11.80
C ASP A 110 2.13 -17.07 11.97
N ARG A 111 3.19 -16.28 12.20
CA ARG A 111 3.09 -14.87 12.57
C ARG A 111 3.51 -13.94 11.44
N LEU A 112 3.94 -14.47 10.29
CA LEU A 112 4.27 -13.68 9.10
C LEU A 112 3.00 -13.14 8.47
N ASP A 113 2.21 -14.00 7.85
CA ASP A 113 0.79 -13.71 7.58
C ASP A 113 -0.03 -14.24 8.77
N TYR A 114 -0.40 -13.31 9.65
CA TYR A 114 -1.11 -13.59 10.89
C TYR A 114 -2.60 -13.90 10.66
N VAL A 115 -3.10 -13.80 9.44
CA VAL A 115 -4.48 -14.17 9.07
C VAL A 115 -4.51 -15.59 8.50
N SER A 116 -3.44 -16.03 7.83
CA SER A 116 -3.34 -17.36 7.22
C SER A 116 -2.35 -18.31 7.91
N MET A 117 -2.57 -18.58 9.19
CA MET A 117 -1.64 -19.31 10.07
C MET A 117 -1.25 -20.69 9.50
N MET A 118 -2.23 -21.59 9.33
CA MET A 118 -2.02 -22.98 8.88
C MET A 118 -1.41 -23.06 7.47
N CYS A 119 -1.74 -22.13 6.57
CA CYS A 119 -1.15 -22.10 5.22
C CYS A 119 0.36 -21.82 5.27
N ASN A 120 0.80 -20.95 6.17
CA ASN A 120 2.23 -20.67 6.35
C ASN A 120 2.95 -21.84 7.02
N GLU A 121 2.35 -22.46 8.03
CA GLU A 121 2.89 -23.70 8.63
C GLU A 121 3.02 -24.81 7.58
N GLN A 122 2.01 -24.95 6.71
CA GLN A 122 2.00 -25.92 5.62
C GLN A 122 3.11 -25.63 4.61
N ALA A 123 3.27 -24.38 4.18
CA ALA A 123 4.32 -24.00 3.24
C ALA A 123 5.72 -24.31 3.79
N TYR A 124 5.95 -23.97 5.07
CA TYR A 124 7.20 -24.28 5.75
C TYR A 124 7.41 -25.79 5.92
N SER A 125 6.38 -26.53 6.34
CA SER A 125 6.46 -27.98 6.54
C SER A 125 6.73 -28.72 5.24
N ILE A 126 6.10 -28.32 4.12
CA ILE A 126 6.37 -28.89 2.79
C ILE A 126 7.80 -28.61 2.35
N ALA A 127 8.33 -27.41 2.63
CA ALA A 127 9.72 -27.09 2.32
C ALA A 127 10.70 -27.99 3.08
N VAL A 128 10.48 -28.19 4.39
CA VAL A 128 11.31 -29.07 5.22
C VAL A 128 11.14 -30.54 4.80
N GLU A 129 9.93 -31.00 4.53
CA GLU A 129 9.64 -32.37 4.06
C GLU A 129 10.31 -32.68 2.73
N LYS A 130 10.30 -31.71 1.79
CA LYS A 130 10.99 -31.82 0.51
C LYS A 130 12.51 -31.91 0.67
N LEU A 131 13.09 -31.14 1.59
CA LEU A 131 14.53 -31.23 1.89
C LEU A 131 14.91 -32.56 2.55
N LEU A 132 14.03 -33.11 3.40
CA LEU A 132 14.22 -34.40 4.06
C LEU A 132 13.83 -35.60 3.19
N ASN A 133 13.24 -35.38 2.01
CA ASN A 133 12.70 -36.42 1.12
C ASN A 133 11.75 -37.40 1.83
N ILE A 134 10.90 -36.88 2.72
CA ILE A 134 9.88 -37.67 3.42
C ILE A 134 8.48 -37.34 2.89
N GLN A 135 7.59 -38.32 2.92
CA GLN A 135 6.18 -38.12 2.60
C GLN A 135 5.33 -38.24 3.87
N PRO A 136 4.47 -37.24 4.18
CA PRO A 136 3.57 -37.32 5.32
C PRO A 136 2.49 -38.39 5.09
N PRO A 137 1.92 -38.99 6.15
CA PRO A 137 0.91 -40.03 6.02
C PRO A 137 -0.37 -39.50 5.34
N PRO A 138 -1.13 -40.34 4.60
CA PRO A 138 -2.28 -39.88 3.82
C PRO A 138 -3.33 -39.12 4.64
N ARG A 139 -3.61 -39.57 5.86
CA ARG A 139 -4.55 -38.89 6.78
C ARG A 139 -4.10 -37.46 7.11
N ALA A 140 -2.80 -37.23 7.33
CA ALA A 140 -2.29 -35.89 7.60
C ALA A 140 -2.39 -34.98 6.38
N GLN A 141 -2.26 -35.51 5.17
CA GLN A 141 -2.44 -34.73 3.94
C GLN A 141 -3.88 -34.22 3.81
N TRP A 142 -4.88 -35.08 4.06
CA TRP A 142 -6.29 -34.68 4.05
C TRP A 142 -6.62 -33.63 5.12
N ILE A 143 -6.10 -33.80 6.34
CA ILE A 143 -6.29 -32.82 7.41
C ILE A 143 -5.67 -31.47 7.02
N ARG A 144 -4.45 -31.46 6.45
CA ARG A 144 -3.80 -30.23 5.98
C ARG A 144 -4.62 -29.52 4.91
N VAL A 145 -5.16 -30.25 3.92
CA VAL A 145 -6.02 -29.66 2.88
C VAL A 145 -7.30 -29.09 3.49
N LEU A 146 -7.96 -29.82 4.40
CA LEU A 146 -9.16 -29.35 5.09
C LEU A 146 -8.90 -28.04 5.83
N PHE A 147 -7.87 -27.97 6.69
CA PHE A 147 -7.55 -26.74 7.41
C PHE A 147 -7.04 -25.64 6.48
N GLY A 148 -6.30 -25.96 5.43
CA GLY A 148 -5.85 -24.98 4.42
C GLY A 148 -7.03 -24.29 3.75
N GLU A 149 -8.10 -25.02 3.41
CA GLU A 149 -9.31 -24.42 2.83
C GLU A 149 -10.13 -23.64 3.87
N ILE A 150 -10.21 -24.10 5.13
CA ILE A 150 -10.81 -23.30 6.22
C ILE A 150 -10.03 -21.98 6.42
N THR A 151 -8.68 -22.03 6.41
CA THR A 151 -7.83 -20.84 6.48
C THR A 151 -8.04 -19.92 5.28
N ARG A 152 -8.24 -20.49 4.09
CA ARG A 152 -8.53 -19.71 2.88
C ARG A 152 -9.84 -18.92 3.04
N ILE A 153 -10.90 -19.58 3.52
CA ILE A 153 -12.19 -18.94 3.81
C ILE A 153 -11.98 -17.83 4.86
N LEU A 154 -11.31 -18.13 5.97
CA LEU A 154 -10.96 -17.16 7.02
C LEU A 154 -10.25 -15.91 6.48
N ASN A 155 -9.31 -16.09 5.55
CA ASN A 155 -8.54 -15.00 4.96
C ASN A 155 -9.38 -14.17 3.99
N HIS A 156 -10.17 -14.82 3.12
CA HIS A 156 -11.05 -14.09 2.20
C HIS A 156 -12.14 -13.32 2.92
N ILE A 157 -12.72 -13.88 3.99
CA ILE A 157 -13.66 -13.15 4.85
C ILE A 157 -13.00 -11.87 5.38
N MET A 158 -11.81 -12.00 5.97
CA MET A 158 -11.07 -10.83 6.49
C MET A 158 -10.84 -9.80 5.38
N ALA A 159 -10.29 -10.21 4.24
CA ALA A 159 -9.98 -9.31 3.14
C ALA A 159 -11.20 -8.54 2.62
N VAL A 160 -12.33 -9.23 2.38
CA VAL A 160 -13.56 -8.60 1.85
C VAL A 160 -14.18 -7.68 2.89
N THR A 161 -14.29 -8.14 4.13
CA THR A 161 -14.96 -7.39 5.21
C THR A 161 -14.19 -6.15 5.64
N THR A 162 -12.85 -6.23 5.73
CA THR A 162 -12.04 -5.04 6.00
C THR A 162 -12.10 -4.07 4.83
N HIS A 163 -12.01 -4.57 3.59
CA HIS A 163 -12.12 -3.69 2.43
C HIS A 163 -13.47 -2.96 2.37
N ALA A 164 -14.56 -3.66 2.68
CA ALA A 164 -15.90 -3.06 2.77
C ALA A 164 -15.96 -2.00 3.87
N LEU A 165 -15.35 -2.26 5.04
CA LEU A 165 -15.25 -1.31 6.15
C LEU A 165 -14.52 -0.03 5.74
N ASP A 166 -13.47 -0.14 4.92
CA ASP A 166 -12.61 0.97 4.50
C ASP A 166 -13.32 1.91 3.52
N ILE A 167 -14.19 1.33 2.69
CA ILE A 167 -15.09 2.07 1.82
C ILE A 167 -16.25 2.70 2.62
N GLY A 168 -16.62 2.10 3.76
CA GLY A 168 -17.61 2.62 4.70
C GLY A 168 -18.79 1.68 5.00
N ALA A 169 -18.83 0.48 4.43
CA ALA A 169 -19.86 -0.52 4.69
C ALA A 169 -19.56 -1.30 5.99
N MET A 170 -20.13 -0.85 7.11
CA MET A 170 -19.84 -1.40 8.44
C MET A 170 -20.59 -2.70 8.78
N THR A 171 -21.79 -2.92 8.23
CA THR A 171 -22.65 -4.06 8.60
C THR A 171 -22.12 -5.44 8.21
N PRO A 172 -21.61 -5.70 6.98
CA PRO A 172 -21.17 -7.04 6.60
C PRO A 172 -19.95 -7.51 7.40
N PHE A 173 -19.15 -6.57 7.93
CA PHE A 173 -18.03 -6.88 8.82
C PHE A 173 -18.49 -7.64 10.07
N PHE A 174 -19.54 -7.17 10.73
CA PHE A 174 -20.03 -7.82 11.96
C PHE A 174 -20.68 -9.18 11.70
N TRP A 175 -21.42 -9.33 10.60
CA TRP A 175 -22.06 -10.61 10.25
C TRP A 175 -21.02 -11.70 9.99
N MET A 176 -20.01 -11.38 9.20
CA MET A 176 -19.00 -12.36 8.81
C MET A 176 -17.95 -12.59 9.91
N PHE A 177 -17.76 -11.65 10.84
CA PHE A 177 -16.91 -11.88 12.00
C PHE A 177 -17.53 -12.87 13.01
N GLU A 178 -18.87 -13.00 13.04
CA GLU A 178 -19.53 -14.08 13.80
C GLU A 178 -19.16 -15.45 13.21
N GLU A 179 -19.24 -15.61 11.90
CA GLU A 179 -18.85 -16.86 11.22
C GLU A 179 -17.34 -17.13 11.35
N ARG A 180 -16.52 -16.07 11.36
CA ARG A 180 -15.08 -16.15 11.63
C ARG A 180 -14.77 -16.64 13.04
N GLU A 181 -15.58 -16.24 14.02
CA GLU A 181 -15.43 -16.69 15.40
C GLU A 181 -15.72 -18.19 15.56
N LYS A 182 -16.76 -18.70 14.88
CA LYS A 182 -17.06 -20.15 14.85
C LYS A 182 -15.89 -20.95 14.27
N MET A 183 -15.23 -20.43 13.23
CA MET A 183 -14.03 -21.05 12.69
C MET A 183 -12.83 -21.00 13.67
N PHE A 184 -12.71 -19.97 14.51
CA PHE A 184 -11.69 -19.96 15.57
C PHE A 184 -11.96 -20.98 16.67
N GLU A 185 -13.22 -21.31 16.95
CA GLU A 185 -13.56 -22.41 17.85
C GLU A 185 -13.04 -23.75 17.32
N PHE A 186 -13.10 -23.98 15.99
CA PHE A 186 -12.49 -25.16 15.38
C PHE A 186 -10.97 -25.20 15.60
N TYR A 187 -10.28 -24.06 15.50
CA TYR A 187 -8.84 -23.98 15.73
C TYR A 187 -8.49 -24.25 17.19
N GLU A 188 -9.29 -23.71 18.11
CA GLU A 188 -9.14 -23.92 19.54
C GLU A 188 -9.34 -25.38 19.90
N ARG A 189 -10.36 -26.06 19.34
CA ARG A 189 -10.60 -27.49 19.60
C ARG A 189 -9.49 -28.39 19.08
N VAL A 190 -8.82 -28.01 18.00
CA VAL A 190 -7.78 -28.83 17.34
C VAL A 190 -6.41 -28.62 17.96
N SER A 191 -6.08 -27.38 18.33
CA SER A 191 -4.73 -27.01 18.74
C SER A 191 -4.63 -26.48 20.18
N GLY A 192 -5.77 -26.13 20.79
CA GLY A 192 -5.82 -25.41 22.07
C GLY A 192 -5.60 -23.91 21.94
N ALA A 193 -5.26 -23.40 20.75
CA ALA A 193 -5.05 -21.98 20.50
C ALA A 193 -6.03 -21.46 19.45
N ARG A 194 -6.47 -20.20 19.62
CA ARG A 194 -7.47 -19.58 18.74
C ARG A 194 -6.92 -19.13 17.39
N MET A 195 -5.67 -18.65 17.34
CA MET A 195 -5.04 -18.20 16.09
C MET A 195 -3.72 -18.93 15.81
N HIS A 196 -2.70 -18.69 16.64
CA HIS A 196 -1.38 -19.29 16.43
C HIS A 196 -1.34 -20.72 16.98
N ALA A 197 -1.61 -21.69 16.10
CA ALA A 197 -1.86 -23.09 16.45
C ALA A 197 -0.58 -23.94 16.55
N ALA A 198 0.47 -23.65 15.78
CA ALA A 198 1.66 -24.49 15.63
C ALA A 198 1.31 -25.98 15.39
N TYR A 199 0.28 -26.23 14.58
CA TYR A 199 -0.40 -27.52 14.47
C TYR A 199 0.17 -28.39 13.37
N ILE A 200 0.40 -27.82 12.18
CA ILE A 200 1.09 -28.47 11.08
C ILE A 200 2.57 -28.41 11.35
N ARG A 201 3.20 -29.60 11.42
CA ARG A 201 4.63 -29.74 11.68
C ARG A 201 5.30 -30.47 10.54
N PRO A 202 6.61 -30.28 10.32
CA PRO A 202 7.37 -31.12 9.39
C PRO A 202 7.19 -32.59 9.73
N GLY A 203 6.66 -33.38 8.78
CA GLY A 203 6.33 -34.80 8.95
C GLY A 203 4.83 -35.11 9.04
N GLY A 204 3.95 -34.11 9.15
CA GLY A 204 2.49 -34.30 9.14
C GLY A 204 1.72 -33.26 9.97
N VAL A 205 0.90 -33.75 10.89
CA VAL A 205 0.16 -32.92 11.86
C VAL A 205 0.58 -33.33 13.27
N HIS A 206 0.55 -32.40 14.23
CA HIS A 206 1.02 -32.66 15.58
C HIS A 206 0.12 -33.67 16.34
N GLN A 207 -1.19 -33.46 16.27
CA GLN A 207 -2.21 -34.27 16.94
C GLN A 207 -3.36 -34.51 15.97
N ASP A 208 -4.09 -35.62 16.11
CA ASP A 208 -5.27 -35.87 15.28
C ASP A 208 -6.48 -35.05 15.76
N LEU A 209 -7.52 -34.98 14.93
CA LEU A 209 -8.75 -34.28 15.24
C LEU A 209 -9.48 -34.91 16.45
N PRO A 210 -10.08 -34.10 17.34
CA PRO A 210 -10.96 -34.63 18.37
C PRO A 210 -12.22 -35.23 17.75
N LEU A 211 -12.83 -36.21 18.44
CA LEU A 211 -14.07 -36.83 18.01
C LEU A 211 -15.21 -35.78 17.97
N GLY A 212 -16.05 -35.84 16.93
CA GLY A 212 -17.20 -34.95 16.73
C GLY A 212 -16.91 -33.68 15.91
N LEU A 213 -15.64 -33.26 15.75
CA LEU A 213 -15.32 -32.01 15.03
C LEU A 213 -15.75 -32.01 13.55
N LEU A 214 -15.73 -33.17 12.90
CA LEU A 214 -16.11 -33.29 11.50
C LEU A 214 -17.61 -33.00 11.28
N ASP A 215 -18.46 -33.37 12.24
CA ASP A 215 -19.90 -33.11 12.19
C ASP A 215 -20.16 -31.60 12.33
N ASP A 216 -19.43 -30.94 13.24
CA ASP A 216 -19.53 -29.49 13.46
C ASP A 216 -19.07 -28.68 12.22
N ILE A 217 -17.98 -29.10 11.56
CA ILE A 217 -17.51 -28.48 10.31
C ILE A 217 -18.55 -28.66 9.20
N TYR A 218 -19.24 -29.80 9.16
CA TYR A 218 -20.29 -30.06 8.19
C TYR A 218 -21.52 -29.17 8.43
N GLU A 219 -21.96 -29.02 9.68
CA GLU A 219 -23.05 -28.11 10.04
C GLU A 219 -22.70 -26.65 9.71
N PHE A 220 -21.47 -26.23 10.00
CA PHE A 220 -20.97 -24.91 9.61
C PHE A 220 -21.02 -24.72 8.10
N SER A 221 -20.51 -25.67 7.33
CA SER A 221 -20.48 -25.57 5.85
C SER A 221 -21.88 -25.43 5.25
N LYS A 222 -22.88 -26.10 5.83
CA LYS A 222 -24.28 -25.99 5.40
C LYS A 222 -24.87 -24.60 5.64
N ASN A 223 -24.61 -24.02 6.81
CA ASN A 223 -25.14 -22.71 7.19
C ASN A 223 -24.36 -21.56 6.54
N PHE A 224 -23.05 -21.74 6.35
CA PHE A 224 -22.15 -20.71 5.83
C PHE A 224 -22.49 -20.32 4.38
N SER A 225 -22.95 -21.27 3.56
CA SER A 225 -23.41 -20.95 2.19
C SER A 225 -24.53 -19.93 2.20
N LEU A 226 -25.51 -20.06 3.10
CA LEU A 226 -26.62 -19.13 3.22
C LEU A 226 -26.14 -17.74 3.68
N ARG A 227 -25.18 -17.70 4.61
CA ARG A 227 -24.58 -16.45 5.10
C ARG A 227 -23.80 -15.69 4.03
N ILE A 228 -23.13 -16.41 3.13
CA ILE A 228 -22.43 -15.78 2.00
C ILE A 228 -23.44 -15.14 1.05
N ASP A 229 -24.57 -15.79 0.77
CA ASP A 229 -25.59 -15.24 -0.13
C ASP A 229 -26.26 -13.96 0.42
N GLU A 230 -26.21 -13.74 1.74
CA GLU A 230 -26.71 -12.54 2.42
C GLU A 230 -25.76 -11.33 2.33
N VAL A 231 -24.48 -11.54 2.00
CA VAL A 231 -23.40 -10.53 2.03
C VAL A 231 -23.07 -10.01 0.64
#